data_AF-A0A939GJ55-F1
#
_entry.id   AF-A0A939GJ55-F1
#
_cell.length_a   1.000
_cell.length_b   1.000
_cell.length_c   1.000
_cell.angle_alpha   90.00
_cell.angle_beta   90.00
_cell.angle_gamma   90.00
#
_symmetry.space_group_name_H-M   'P 1'
#
loop_
_entity.id
_entity.type
_entity.pdbx_description
1 polymer ?
#
loop_
_entity_poly.entity_id
_entity_poly.type
_entity_poly.pdbx_seq_one_letter_code
_entity_poly.pdbx_strand_id
1 'polypeptide(L)'
;MKSVLIQLSGQDLETLIFDCVDRAIKFNYSTNPTNSDAEPFGTFGWLQGVCAGIPASTLRIKSAAGEIPGVKKFGKRVLYDKAEVVNWLRSQSKPAKPDAAELEQVAEQQVNVRLEKRRDATQAKRTTRPTTARP
;
A
#
# COMPACT_ATOMS: atom_id res chain seq x y z
N MET A 1 16.87 -23.70 -10.09
CA MET A 1 15.83 -22.71 -10.43
C MET A 1 16.15 -22.20 -11.82
N LYS A 2 15.26 -22.38 -12.81
CA LYS A 2 15.50 -21.93 -14.19
C LYS A 2 15.11 -20.45 -14.28
N SER A 3 16.08 -19.60 -14.55
CA SER A 3 15.87 -18.17 -14.81
C SER A 3 15.39 -17.99 -16.25
N VAL A 4 14.17 -17.47 -16.43
CA VAL A 4 13.65 -17.12 -17.76
C VAL A 4 14.08 -15.68 -18.03
N LEU A 5 15.09 -15.50 -18.87
CA LEU A 5 15.44 -14.18 -19.42
C LEU A 5 14.43 -13.85 -20.52
N ILE A 6 13.58 -12.87 -20.27
CA ILE A 6 12.70 -12.31 -21.31
C ILE A 6 13.50 -11.21 -22.00
N GLN A 7 14.01 -11.48 -23.19
CA GLN A 7 14.57 -10.46 -24.07
C GLN A 7 13.42 -9.71 -24.73
N LEU A 8 13.08 -8.55 -24.17
CA LEU A 8 12.17 -7.61 -24.82
C LEU A 8 12.94 -6.83 -25.88
N SER A 9 12.39 -6.73 -27.08
CA SER A 9 12.97 -5.88 -28.13
C SER A 9 12.79 -4.40 -27.75
N GLY A 10 13.66 -3.51 -28.23
CA GLY A 10 13.58 -2.08 -27.89
C GLY A 10 12.22 -1.45 -28.23
N GLN A 11 11.54 -1.94 -29.27
CA GLN A 11 10.23 -1.45 -29.70
C GLN A 11 9.09 -1.89 -28.77
N ASP A 12 9.21 -3.07 -28.14
CA ASP A 12 8.24 -3.54 -27.15
C ASP A 12 8.35 -2.75 -25.84
N LEU A 13 9.56 -2.29 -25.51
CA LEU A 13 9.78 -1.45 -24.33
C LEU A 13 9.14 -0.07 -24.54
N GLU A 14 9.29 0.53 -25.72
CA GLU A 14 8.71 1.83 -26.03
C GLU A 14 7.17 1.78 -25.99
N THR A 15 6.56 0.77 -26.60
CA THR A 15 5.09 0.58 -26.56
C THR A 15 4.59 0.35 -25.14
N LEU A 16 5.29 -0.44 -24.32
CA LEU A 16 4.92 -0.64 -22.92
C LEU A 16 5.03 0.65 -22.10
N ILE A 17 6.05 1.47 -22.36
CA ILE A 17 6.22 2.78 -21.72
C ILE A 17 5.08 3.71 -22.14
N PHE A 18 4.74 3.78 -23.43
CA PHE A 18 3.64 4.60 -23.92
C PHE A 18 2.30 4.16 -23.32
N ASP A 19 2.02 2.86 -23.23
CA ASP A 19 0.80 2.35 -22.60
C ASP A 19 0.76 2.64 -21.10
N CYS A 20 1.88 2.49 -20.39
CA CYS A 20 1.97 2.85 -18.98
C CYS A 20 1.73 4.34 -18.75
N VAL A 21 2.31 5.20 -19.60
CA VAL A 21 2.16 6.66 -19.53
C VAL A 21 0.75 7.08 -19.92
N ASP A 22 0.17 6.58 -21.00
CA ASP A 22 -1.20 6.93 -21.44
C ASP A 22 -2.23 6.48 -20.40
N ARG A 23 -2.04 5.31 -19.78
CA ARG A 23 -2.91 4.82 -18.71
C ARG A 23 -2.76 5.64 -17.43
N ALA A 24 -1.56 6.06 -17.08
CA ALA A 24 -1.31 6.96 -15.95
C ALA A 24 -1.88 8.36 -16.17
N ILE A 25 -1.80 8.88 -17.41
CA ILE A 25 -2.36 10.16 -17.82
C ILE A 25 -3.90 10.09 -17.80
N LYS A 26 -4.52 9.06 -18.40
CA LYS A 26 -5.99 8.89 -18.37
C LYS A 26 -6.54 8.74 -16.95
N PHE A 27 -5.79 8.08 -16.04
CA PHE A 27 -6.17 8.04 -14.64
C PHE A 27 -6.09 9.43 -13.95
N ASN A 28 -5.11 10.25 -14.31
CA ASN A 28 -4.92 11.60 -13.74
C ASN A 28 -5.91 12.64 -14.30
N TYR A 29 -6.28 12.55 -15.58
CA TYR A 29 -7.12 13.57 -16.23
C TYR A 29 -8.61 13.49 -15.87
N SER A 30 -9.07 12.41 -15.23
CA SER A 30 -10.49 12.29 -14.82
C SER A 30 -10.82 12.99 -13.49
N THR A 31 -9.89 13.76 -12.91
CA THR A 31 -10.11 14.53 -11.68
C THR A 31 -9.47 15.91 -11.78
N ASN A 32 -10.11 16.85 -12.48
CA ASN A 32 -10.00 18.24 -12.08
C ASN A 32 -11.00 18.44 -10.93
N PRO A 33 -10.58 18.46 -9.65
CA PRO A 33 -11.42 19.08 -8.65
C PRO A 33 -11.51 20.55 -9.05
N THR A 34 -12.68 21.01 -9.45
CA THR A 34 -12.99 22.43 -9.59
C THR A 34 -12.48 23.15 -8.35
N ASN A 35 -11.46 23.98 -8.55
CA ASN A 35 -10.89 24.91 -7.59
C ASN A 35 -12.00 25.84 -7.08
N SER A 36 -12.74 25.40 -6.08
CA SER A 36 -13.56 26.25 -5.23
C SER A 36 -12.89 26.27 -3.86
N ASP A 37 -11.82 27.04 -3.76
CA ASP A 37 -11.11 27.36 -2.51
C ASP A 37 -12.00 28.15 -1.53
N ALA A 38 -13.17 28.61 -1.97
CA ALA A 38 -14.13 29.34 -1.14
C ALA A 38 -15.00 28.43 -0.25
N GLU A 39 -15.09 27.12 -0.53
CA GLU A 39 -15.98 26.22 0.21
C GLU A 39 -15.16 25.33 1.17
N PRO A 40 -15.35 25.43 2.50
CA PRO A 40 -14.52 24.71 3.49
C PRO A 40 -14.80 23.20 3.52
N PHE A 41 -15.91 22.77 2.92
CA PHE A 41 -16.34 21.38 2.91
C PHE A 41 -16.25 20.77 1.50
N GLY A 42 -15.76 19.54 1.43
CA GLY A 42 -15.74 18.71 0.24
C GLY A 42 -16.82 17.63 0.29
N THR A 43 -17.31 17.23 -0.87
CA THR A 43 -18.18 16.06 -1.02
C THR A 43 -17.35 14.77 -1.11
N PHE A 44 -18.02 13.61 -1.15
CA PHE A 44 -17.34 12.34 -1.38
C PHE A 44 -16.55 12.31 -2.71
N GLY A 45 -17.05 12.96 -3.77
CA GLY A 45 -16.33 13.06 -5.04
C GLY A 45 -15.04 13.86 -4.92
N TRP A 46 -15.04 14.92 -4.10
CA TRP A 46 -13.81 15.66 -3.78
C TRP A 46 -12.81 14.76 -3.04
N LEU A 47 -13.26 14.01 -2.03
CA LEU A 47 -12.40 13.08 -1.28
C LEU A 47 -11.75 12.02 -2.20
N GLN A 48 -12.49 11.51 -3.19
CA GLN A 48 -11.95 10.58 -4.19
C GLN A 48 -10.85 11.22 -5.05
N GLY A 49 -11.01 12.49 -5.42
CA GLY A 49 -10.00 13.23 -6.17
C GLY A 49 -8.73 13.47 -5.36
N VAL A 50 -8.85 13.80 -4.07
CA VAL A 50 -7.69 14.04 -3.20
C VAL A 50 -6.96 12.74 -2.85
N CYS A 51 -7.69 11.63 -2.69
CA CYS A 51 -7.15 10.31 -2.45
C CYS A 51 -6.95 9.51 -3.75
N ALA A 52 -6.30 10.11 -4.74
CA ALA A 52 -6.04 9.47 -6.03
C ALA A 52 -5.26 8.15 -5.82
N GLY A 53 -5.85 7.03 -6.26
CA GLY A 53 -5.29 5.69 -6.11
C GLY A 53 -5.96 4.82 -5.03
N ILE A 54 -6.85 5.38 -4.19
CA ILE A 54 -7.64 4.59 -3.24
C ILE A 54 -9.02 4.28 -3.83
N PRO A 55 -9.46 3.00 -3.88
CA PRO A 55 -10.80 2.64 -4.33
C PRO A 55 -11.91 3.31 -3.52
N ALA A 56 -12.99 3.68 -4.20
CA ALA A 56 -14.16 4.31 -3.57
C ALA A 56 -14.77 3.46 -2.44
N SER A 57 -14.79 2.14 -2.61
CA SER A 57 -15.28 1.20 -1.60
C SER A 57 -14.46 1.29 -0.31
N THR A 58 -13.13 1.32 -0.43
CA THR A 58 -12.21 1.48 0.69
C THR A 58 -12.43 2.81 1.40
N LEU A 59 -12.57 3.91 0.67
CA LEU A 59 -12.85 5.22 1.26
C LEU A 59 -14.19 5.25 2.01
N ARG A 60 -15.23 4.57 1.51
CA ARG A 60 -16.51 4.44 2.21
C ARG A 60 -16.37 3.64 3.51
N ILE A 61 -15.66 2.52 3.46
CA ILE A 61 -15.42 1.68 4.65
C ILE A 61 -14.68 2.50 5.71
N LYS A 62 -13.59 3.18 5.32
CA LYS A 62 -12.81 4.04 6.24
C LYS A 62 -13.62 5.21 6.80
N SER A 63 -14.44 5.84 5.96
CA SER A 63 -15.34 6.91 6.39
C SER A 63 -16.39 6.40 7.38
N ALA A 64 -16.92 5.20 7.19
CA ALA A 64 -17.89 4.58 8.10
C ALA A 64 -17.25 4.12 9.41
N ALA A 65 -15.99 3.70 9.36
CA ALA A 65 -15.18 3.33 10.52
C ALA A 65 -14.70 4.55 11.34
N GLY A 66 -14.90 5.77 10.84
CA GLY A 66 -14.45 7.00 11.51
C GLY A 66 -12.93 7.24 11.43
N GLU A 67 -12.23 6.54 10.52
CA GLU A 67 -10.79 6.74 10.31
C GLU A 67 -10.46 8.04 9.57
N ILE A 68 -11.43 8.56 8.81
CA ILE A 68 -11.27 9.81 8.05
C ILE A 68 -11.71 10.96 8.96
N PRO A 69 -10.83 11.93 9.28
CA PRO A 69 -11.19 13.09 10.08
C PRO A 69 -12.04 14.09 9.28
N GLY A 70 -12.62 15.07 9.97
CA GLY A 70 -13.41 16.13 9.32
C GLY A 70 -14.77 15.72 8.80
N VAL A 71 -15.24 14.51 9.11
CA VAL A 71 -16.55 14.01 8.64
C VAL A 71 -17.69 14.74 9.35
N LYS A 72 -18.44 15.56 8.61
CA LYS A 72 -19.64 16.24 9.09
C LYS A 72 -20.88 15.72 8.35
N LYS A 73 -21.88 15.29 9.11
CA LYS A 73 -23.18 14.89 8.57
C LYS A 73 -24.11 16.10 8.51
N PHE A 74 -24.51 16.50 7.32
CA PHE A 74 -25.50 17.54 7.08
C PHE A 74 -26.77 16.91 6.51
N GLY A 75 -27.72 16.58 7.39
CA GLY A 75 -28.93 15.83 7.04
C GLY A 75 -28.59 14.46 6.46
N LYS A 76 -28.99 14.22 5.20
CA LYS A 76 -28.70 12.97 4.46
C LYS A 76 -27.32 12.95 3.80
N ARG A 77 -26.59 14.07 3.80
CA ARG A 77 -25.30 14.22 3.12
C ARG A 77 -24.16 14.10 4.10
N VAL A 78 -23.06 13.50 3.63
CA VAL A 78 -21.79 13.47 4.34
C VAL A 78 -20.83 14.42 3.62
N LEU A 79 -20.28 15.35 4.39
CA LEU A 79 -19.30 16.33 3.96
C LEU A 79 -18.01 16.12 4.73
N TYR A 80 -16.90 16.56 4.13
CA TYR A 80 -15.56 16.39 4.67
C TYR A 80 -14.91 17.76 4.80
N ASP A 81 -14.40 18.09 5.97
CA ASP A 81 -13.61 19.29 6.17
C ASP A 81 -12.32 19.21 5.35
N LYS A 82 -12.15 20.10 4.39
CA LYS A 82 -11.04 20.04 3.44
C LYS A 82 -9.71 20.19 4.17
N ALA A 83 -9.63 21.08 5.16
CA ALA A 83 -8.40 21.38 5.87
C ALA A 83 -7.96 20.18 6.73
N GLU A 84 -8.88 19.56 7.46
CA GLU A 84 -8.58 18.40 8.29
C GLU A 84 -8.13 17.20 7.46
N VAL A 85 -8.85 16.90 6.37
CA VAL A 85 -8.51 15.76 5.51
C VAL A 85 -7.15 15.95 4.85
N VAL A 86 -6.84 17.15 4.34
CA VAL A 86 -5.53 17.42 3.73
C VAL A 86 -4.42 17.34 4.78
N ASN A 87 -4.64 17.85 6.00
CA ASN A 87 -3.65 17.75 7.07
C ASN A 87 -3.41 16.31 7.52
N TRP A 88 -4.47 15.51 7.57
CA TRP A 88 -4.38 14.07 7.85
C TRP A 88 -3.61 13.33 6.77
N LEU A 89 -3.87 13.59 5.49
CA LEU A 89 -3.09 12.98 4.42
C LEU A 89 -1.60 13.34 4.50
N ARG A 90 -1.29 14.59 4.85
CA ARG A 90 0.09 15.04 5.09
C ARG A 90 0.75 14.35 6.28
N SER A 91 0.00 14.00 7.32
CA SER A 91 0.55 13.26 8.47
C SER A 91 0.77 11.79 8.15
N GLN A 92 -0.05 11.20 7.29
CA GLN A 92 0.14 9.83 6.78
C GLN A 92 1.30 9.73 5.77
N SER A 93 1.50 10.76 4.94
CA SER A 93 2.56 10.80 3.92
C SER A 93 3.95 11.15 4.47
N LYS A 94 4.05 11.50 5.76
CA LYS A 94 5.32 11.51 6.47
C LYS A 94 5.47 10.14 7.11
N PRO A 95 6.07 9.13 6.44
CA PRO A 95 6.69 8.09 7.22
C PRO A 95 7.67 8.85 8.13
N ALA A 96 7.52 8.71 9.44
CA ALA A 96 8.68 8.83 10.31
C ALA A 96 9.72 7.95 9.63
N LYS A 97 10.72 8.56 8.97
CA LYS A 97 11.83 7.79 8.44
C LYS A 97 12.35 7.05 9.66
N PRO A 98 12.22 5.71 9.74
CA PRO A 98 12.92 5.00 10.80
C PRO A 98 14.37 5.45 10.67
N ASP A 99 14.95 5.88 11.80
CA ASP A 99 16.36 6.21 11.82
C ASP A 99 17.12 5.00 11.26
N ALA A 100 18.19 5.21 10.50
CA ALA A 100 18.85 4.12 9.78
C ALA A 100 19.21 2.95 10.72
N ALA A 101 19.50 3.27 11.99
CA ALA A 101 19.74 2.34 13.08
C ALA A 101 18.53 1.45 13.45
N GLU A 102 17.30 1.98 13.44
CA GLU A 102 16.10 1.19 13.73
C GLU A 102 15.78 0.22 12.59
N LEU A 103 16.03 0.63 11.35
CA LEU A 103 15.82 -0.22 10.17
C LEU A 103 16.79 -1.42 10.16
N GLU A 104 18.05 -1.19 10.56
CA GLU A 104 19.07 -2.22 10.66
C GLU A 104 18.75 -3.25 11.76
N GLN A 105 18.28 -2.80 12.93
CA GLN A 105 17.85 -3.71 14.01
C GLN A 105 16.69 -4.61 13.59
N VAL A 106 15.69 -4.07 12.87
CA VAL A 106 14.56 -4.87 12.39
C VAL A 106 15.01 -5.89 11.34
N ALA A 107 15.97 -5.52 10.48
CA ALA A 107 16.54 -6.43 9.49
C ALA A 107 17.31 -7.59 10.16
N GLU A 108 18.16 -7.29 11.15
CA GLU A 108 18.92 -8.29 11.89
C GLU A 108 18.02 -9.27 12.65
N GLN A 109 16.95 -8.77 13.29
CA GLN A 109 15.98 -9.62 13.96
C GLN A 109 15.30 -10.60 13.01
N GLN A 110 14.90 -10.16 11.81
CA GLN A 110 14.29 -11.05 10.82
C GLN A 110 15.26 -12.10 10.28
N VAL A 111 16.54 -11.76 10.15
CA VAL A 111 17.58 -12.71 9.74
C VAL A 111 17.79 -13.78 10.81
N ASN A 112 17.87 -13.38 12.09
CA ASN A 112 18.04 -14.32 13.20
C ASN A 112 16.86 -15.30 13.33
N VAL A 113 15.62 -14.81 13.23
CA VAL A 113 14.42 -15.67 13.26
C VAL A 113 14.42 -16.69 12.12
N ARG A 114 14.86 -16.30 10.92
CA ARG A 114 14.97 -17.22 9.77
C ARG A 114 16.08 -18.25 9.94
N LEU A 115 17.18 -17.89 10.58
CA LEU A 115 18.31 -18.78 10.83
C LEU A 115 17.99 -19.81 11.92
N GLU A 116 17.31 -19.41 13.00
CA GLU A 116 16.87 -20.31 14.07
C GLU A 116 15.87 -21.34 13.54
N LYS A 117 14.85 -20.90 12.79
CA LYS A 117 13.85 -21.80 12.19
C LYS A 117 14.48 -22.83 11.23
N ARG A 118 15.61 -22.51 10.60
CA ARG A 118 16.37 -23.46 9.76
C ARG A 118 17.22 -24.43 10.58
N ARG A 119 17.78 -24.01 11.72
CA ARG A 119 18.52 -24.89 12.62
C ARG A 119 17.62 -25.96 13.23
N ASP A 120 16.42 -25.60 13.67
CA ASP A 120 15.45 -26.54 14.26
C ASP A 120 14.93 -27.57 13.25
N ALA A 121 14.68 -27.13 12.00
CA ALA A 121 14.27 -28.01 10.91
C ALA A 121 15.37 -29.03 10.52
N THR A 122 16.64 -28.72 10.77
CA THR A 122 17.76 -29.61 10.46
C THR A 122 17.99 -30.65 11.56
N GLN A 123 17.66 -30.34 12.82
CA GLN A 123 17.71 -31.30 13.93
C GLN A 123 16.54 -32.28 13.93
N ALA A 124 15.32 -31.83 13.58
CA ALA A 124 14.14 -32.69 13.51
C ALA A 124 14.24 -33.83 12.46
N LYS A 125 15.12 -33.70 11.46
CA LYS A 125 15.34 -34.73 10.44
C LYS A 125 16.31 -35.86 10.86
N ARG A 126 17.00 -35.73 12.00
CA ARG A 126 17.97 -36.74 12.47
C ARG A 126 17.42 -37.78 13.44
N THR A 127 16.20 -37.61 13.96
CA THR A 127 15.66 -38.45 15.05
C THR A 127 14.59 -39.47 14.64
N THR A 128 14.21 -39.55 13.37
CA THR A 128 13.18 -40.50 12.89
C THR A 128 13.76 -41.52 11.90
N ARG A 129 14.63 -42.41 12.38
CA ARG A 129 14.85 -43.73 11.75
C ARG A 129 14.29 -44.80 12.69
N PRO A 130 13.10 -45.37 12.43
CA PRO A 130 12.64 -46.54 13.16
C PRO A 130 13.51 -47.75 12.74
N THR A 131 14.33 -48.23 13.66
CA THR A 131 15.05 -49.50 13.55
C THR A 131 14.04 -50.63 13.72
N THR A 132 13.50 -51.14 12.61
CA THR A 132 12.73 -52.39 12.62
C THR A 132 13.70 -53.56 12.68
N ALA A 133 13.96 -54.06 13.89
CA ALA A 133 14.53 -55.39 14.09
C ALA A 133 13.49 -56.43 13.65
N ARG A 134 13.89 -57.38 12.81
CA ARG A 134 13.06 -58.53 12.42
C ARG A 134 13.78 -59.82 12.84
N PRO A 135 13.09 -60.76 13.52
CA PRO A 135 13.65 -62.00 14.06
C PRO A 135 14.08 -62.99 12.98
#